data_AF-A0A6N2I5G3-F1
#
_entry.id   AF-A0A6N2I5G3-F1
#
_cell.length_a   1.000
_cell.length_b   1.000
_cell.length_c   1.000
_cell.angle_alpha   90.00
_cell.angle_beta   90.00
_cell.angle_gamma   90.00
#
_symmetry.space_group_name_H-M   'P 1'
#
loop_
_entity.id
_entity.type
_entity.pdbx_description
1 polymer ?
#
loop_
_entity_poly.entity_id
_entity_poly.type
_entity_poly.pdbx_seq_one_letter_code
_entity_poly.pdbx_strand_id
1 'polypeptide(L)'
;RISPVPAGAWDFRVGGVRVLELWFGRRAASGAPDPDGLEAVRPRAWLQEWTSELLELITLLALLDGLRPRQEGLDVGPPVTAADLRAAGVLPAPAAARRPASVLDHQEEGPDGQFALL
;
A
#
# COMPACT_ATOMS: atom_id res chain seq x y z
N ARG A 1 -13.45 -20.94 -12.48
CA ARG A 1 -13.94 -19.70 -13.14
C ARG A 1 -14.48 -18.78 -12.05
N ILE A 2 -14.04 -17.51 -12.00
CA ILE A 2 -14.58 -16.50 -11.07
C ILE A 2 -15.45 -15.56 -11.90
N SER A 3 -16.76 -15.62 -11.70
CA SER A 3 -17.73 -14.75 -12.36
C SER A 3 -19.09 -14.82 -11.66
N PRO A 4 -19.86 -13.72 -11.56
CA PRO A 4 -19.53 -12.37 -12.05
C PRO A 4 -18.52 -11.64 -11.15
N VAL A 5 -17.78 -10.68 -11.72
CA VAL A 5 -16.93 -9.72 -10.99
C VAL A 5 -17.57 -8.34 -11.14
N PRO A 6 -17.84 -7.60 -10.06
CA PRO A 6 -18.38 -6.24 -10.15
C PRO A 6 -17.49 -5.33 -11.01
N ALA A 7 -18.08 -4.57 -11.93
CA ALA A 7 -17.34 -3.68 -12.83
C ALA A 7 -16.48 -2.67 -12.06
N GLY A 8 -17.02 -2.08 -11.00
CA GLY A 8 -16.29 -1.13 -10.16
C GLY A 8 -15.05 -1.71 -9.48
N ALA A 9 -15.04 -3.01 -9.16
CA ALA A 9 -13.85 -3.71 -8.67
C ALA A 9 -12.84 -3.99 -9.80
N TRP A 10 -13.34 -4.39 -10.99
CA TRP A 10 -12.53 -4.65 -12.17
C TRP A 10 -11.82 -3.38 -12.69
N ASP A 11 -12.51 -2.24 -12.67
CA ASP A 11 -12.04 -0.96 -13.19
C ASP A 11 -11.37 -0.08 -12.13
N PHE A 12 -11.27 -0.55 -10.89
CA PHE A 12 -10.67 0.20 -9.79
C PHE A 12 -9.20 0.53 -10.07
N ARG A 13 -8.84 1.82 -9.94
CA ARG A 13 -7.50 2.34 -10.24
C ARG A 13 -6.91 3.14 -9.09
N VAL A 14 -5.60 3.03 -8.91
CA VAL A 14 -4.78 3.90 -8.05
C VAL A 14 -3.61 4.40 -8.89
N GLY A 15 -3.40 5.72 -8.95
CA GLY A 15 -2.35 6.31 -9.80
C GLY A 15 -2.46 5.93 -11.29
N GLY A 16 -3.69 5.71 -11.78
CA GLY A 16 -3.96 5.27 -13.16
C GLY A 16 -3.81 3.76 -13.41
N VAL A 17 -3.29 2.99 -12.45
CA VAL A 17 -3.05 1.55 -12.60
C VAL A 17 -4.23 0.74 -12.09
N ARG A 18 -4.66 -0.28 -12.85
CA ARG A 18 -5.72 -1.21 -12.44
C ARG A 18 -5.21 -2.16 -11.36
N VAL A 19 -5.78 -2.05 -10.16
CA VAL A 19 -5.28 -2.75 -8.96
C VAL A 19 -5.43 -4.27 -9.10
N LEU A 20 -6.60 -4.74 -9.50
CA LEU A 20 -6.90 -6.17 -9.61
C LEU A 20 -6.02 -6.86 -10.66
N GLU A 21 -5.81 -6.20 -11.80
CA GLU A 21 -4.94 -6.70 -12.87
C GLU A 21 -3.48 -6.75 -12.43
N LEU A 22 -2.96 -5.69 -11.79
CA LEU A 22 -1.60 -5.66 -11.27
C LEU A 22 -1.37 -6.76 -10.23
N TRP A 23 -2.30 -6.91 -9.27
CA TRP A 23 -2.22 -7.90 -8.20
C TRP A 23 -2.20 -9.32 -8.77
N PHE A 24 -3.10 -9.61 -9.71
CA PHE A 24 -3.18 -10.92 -10.36
C PHE A 24 -1.94 -11.18 -11.22
N GLY A 25 -1.54 -10.21 -12.05
CA GLY A 25 -0.39 -10.32 -12.94
C GLY A 25 0.90 -10.63 -12.20
N ARG A 26 1.15 -10.00 -11.04
CA ARG A 26 2.35 -10.29 -10.22
C ARG A 26 2.41 -11.73 -9.70
N ARG A 27 1.26 -12.36 -9.42
CA ARG A 27 1.19 -13.74 -8.91
C ARG A 27 1.10 -14.79 -10.03
N ALA A 28 0.43 -14.43 -11.12
CA ALA A 28 0.29 -15.29 -12.30
C ALA A 28 1.51 -15.26 -13.21
N ALA A 29 2.41 -14.28 -13.05
CA ALA A 29 3.62 -14.18 -13.82
C ALA A 29 4.48 -15.45 -13.67
N SER A 30 4.76 -16.07 -14.81
CA SER A 30 5.93 -16.92 -14.93
C SER A 30 7.14 -15.99 -14.89
N GLY A 31 7.63 -15.70 -13.69
CA GLY A 31 8.87 -14.96 -13.44
C GLY A 31 10.03 -15.46 -14.30
N ALA A 32 11.10 -14.66 -14.33
CA ALA A 32 12.13 -14.70 -15.36
C ALA A 32 12.66 -16.12 -15.64
N PRO A 33 13.01 -16.42 -16.91
CA PRO A 33 13.84 -17.58 -17.21
C PRO A 33 15.19 -17.36 -16.52
N ASP A 34 15.51 -18.23 -15.57
CA ASP A 34 16.65 -18.14 -14.65
C ASP A 34 16.55 -16.99 -13.62
N PRO A 35 15.64 -17.11 -12.63
CA PRO A 35 15.50 -16.09 -11.60
C PRO A 35 16.63 -16.22 -10.57
N ASP A 36 17.32 -15.11 -10.30
CA ASP A 36 18.37 -15.01 -9.28
C ASP A 36 17.89 -14.27 -8.03
N GLY A 37 18.55 -14.52 -6.90
CA GLY A 37 18.27 -13.83 -5.64
C GLY A 37 16.84 -14.09 -5.13
N LEU A 38 16.16 -13.04 -4.64
CA LEU A 38 14.81 -13.17 -4.07
C LEU A 38 13.73 -13.51 -5.11
N GLU A 39 13.93 -13.18 -6.39
CA GLU A 39 12.98 -13.54 -7.45
C GLU A 39 12.92 -15.06 -7.69
N ALA A 40 13.96 -15.80 -7.28
CA ALA A 40 13.96 -17.27 -7.26
C ALA A 40 12.99 -17.84 -6.21
N VAL A 41 12.70 -17.07 -5.16
CA VAL A 41 11.87 -17.48 -4.02
C VAL A 41 10.42 -17.13 -4.30
N ARG A 42 9.76 -17.94 -5.14
CA ARG A 42 8.33 -17.79 -5.44
C ARG A 42 7.61 -19.13 -5.54
N PRO A 43 6.30 -19.18 -5.25
CA PRO A 43 5.51 -20.36 -5.50
C PRO A 43 5.55 -20.77 -6.98
N ARG A 44 5.72 -22.06 -7.23
CA ARG A 44 5.77 -22.62 -8.60
C ARG A 44 4.39 -22.79 -9.24
N ALA A 45 3.34 -22.72 -8.43
CA ALA A 45 1.96 -22.89 -8.84
C ALA A 45 1.07 -21.91 -8.08
N TRP A 46 -0.15 -21.74 -8.60
CA TRP A 46 -1.18 -20.97 -7.93
C TRP A 46 -1.55 -21.61 -6.60
N LEU A 47 -1.42 -20.84 -5.53
CA LEU A 47 -1.74 -21.31 -4.19
C LEU A 47 -3.24 -21.16 -3.89
N GLN A 48 -3.79 -22.03 -3.03
CA GLN A 48 -5.20 -21.95 -2.66
C GLN A 48 -5.50 -20.63 -1.95
N GLU A 49 -4.62 -20.21 -1.04
CA GLU A 49 -4.71 -18.95 -0.31
C GLU A 49 -4.79 -17.73 -1.24
N TRP A 50 -4.12 -17.76 -2.39
CA TRP A 50 -4.23 -16.68 -3.38
C TRP A 50 -5.62 -16.58 -3.99
N THR A 51 -6.36 -17.68 -4.07
CA THR A 51 -7.77 -17.61 -4.47
C THR A 51 -8.59 -16.89 -3.41
N SER A 52 -8.35 -17.17 -2.13
CA SER A 52 -9.01 -16.49 -1.02
C SER A 52 -8.66 -14.99 -1.01
N GLU A 53 -7.37 -14.66 -1.11
CA GLU A 53 -6.90 -13.27 -1.21
C GLU A 53 -7.50 -12.54 -2.42
N LEU A 54 -7.62 -13.21 -3.57
CA LEU A 54 -8.23 -12.64 -4.77
C LEU A 54 -9.72 -12.32 -4.55
N LEU A 55 -10.47 -13.22 -3.93
CA LEU A 55 -11.88 -13.01 -3.63
C LEU A 55 -12.09 -11.90 -2.59
N GLU A 56 -11.22 -11.83 -1.59
CA GLU A 56 -11.22 -10.75 -0.60
C GLU A 56 -10.91 -9.41 -1.26
N LEU A 57 -9.88 -9.35 -2.11
CA LEU A 57 -9.54 -8.14 -2.86
C LEU A 57 -10.70 -7.69 -3.75
N ILE A 58 -11.33 -8.60 -4.51
CA ILE A 58 -12.51 -8.27 -5.33
C ILE A 58 -13.63 -7.67 -4.46
N THR A 59 -13.86 -8.27 -3.30
CA THR A 59 -14.89 -7.80 -2.36
C THR A 59 -14.55 -6.41 -1.82
N LEU A 60 -13.33 -6.19 -1.37
CA LEU A 60 -12.86 -4.90 -0.88
C LEU A 60 -12.99 -3.81 -1.95
N LEU A 61 -12.54 -4.08 -3.18
CA LEU A 61 -12.62 -3.12 -4.28
C LEU A 61 -14.08 -2.81 -4.68
N ALA A 62 -14.98 -3.79 -4.60
CA ALA A 62 -16.40 -3.58 -4.82
C ALA A 62 -17.03 -2.71 -3.72
N LEU A 63 -16.65 -2.93 -2.45
CA LEU A 63 -17.10 -2.10 -1.33
C LEU A 63 -16.58 -0.66 -1.47
N LEU A 64 -15.31 -0.48 -1.85
CA LEU A 64 -14.74 0.84 -2.09
C LEU A 64 -15.44 1.56 -3.24
N ASP A 65 -15.76 0.87 -4.32
CA ASP A 65 -16.57 1.43 -5.41
C ASP A 65 -17.94 1.91 -4.91
N GLY A 66 -18.64 1.08 -4.11
CA GLY A 66 -19.92 1.43 -3.52
C GLY A 66 -19.87 2.62 -2.54
N LEU A 67 -18.69 3.00 -2.06
CA LEU A 67 -18.48 4.19 -1.23
C LEU A 67 -18.18 5.46 -2.04
N ARG A 68 -17.80 5.36 -3.32
CA ARG A 68 -17.45 6.53 -4.16
C ARG A 68 -18.51 7.63 -4.14
N PRO A 69 -19.83 7.36 -4.34
CA PRO A 69 -20.82 8.43 -4.32
C PRO A 69 -20.92 9.15 -2.98
N ARG A 70 -20.68 8.44 -1.87
CA ARG A 70 -20.66 9.05 -0.53
C ARG A 70 -19.42 9.91 -0.35
N GLN A 71 -18.27 9.48 -0.86
CA GLN A 71 -17.01 10.24 -0.82
C GLN A 71 -17.10 11.51 -1.67
N GLU A 72 -17.65 11.42 -2.88
CA GLU A 72 -17.89 12.57 -3.76
C GLU A 72 -18.90 13.57 -3.16
N GLY A 73 -19.83 13.08 -2.35
CA GLY A 73 -20.78 13.91 -1.59
C GLY A 73 -20.22 14.51 -0.30
N LEU A 74 -18.96 14.24 0.09
CA LEU A 74 -18.36 14.86 1.26
C LEU A 74 -18.03 16.32 0.96
N ASP A 75 -18.63 17.23 1.74
CA ASP A 75 -18.14 18.60 1.84
C ASP A 75 -16.90 18.61 2.74
N VAL A 76 -15.72 18.69 2.13
CA VAL A 76 -14.43 18.72 2.82
C VAL A 76 -14.09 20.10 3.39
N GLY A 77 -14.97 21.09 3.22
CA GLY A 77 -14.75 22.45 3.67
C GLY A 77 -13.55 23.14 3.01
N PRO A 78 -13.19 24.35 3.48
CA PRO A 78 -12.02 25.04 2.99
C PRO A 78 -10.73 24.25 3.27
N PRO A 79 -9.78 24.18 2.32
CA PRO A 79 -8.51 23.51 2.56
C PRO A 79 -7.73 24.24 3.66
N VAL A 80 -7.10 23.46 4.54
CA VAL A 80 -6.16 24.01 5.53
C VAL A 80 -4.99 24.66 4.79
N THR A 81 -4.80 25.97 5.00
CA THR A 81 -3.75 26.73 4.34
C THR A 81 -2.45 26.69 5.13
N ALA A 82 -1.35 27.04 4.46
CA ALA A 82 -0.08 27.24 5.14
C ALA A 82 -0.15 28.39 6.17
N ALA A 83 -1.05 29.36 6.02
CA ALA A 83 -1.24 30.42 7.01
C ALA A 83 -1.90 29.86 8.28
N ASP A 84 -2.91 29.01 8.13
CA ASP A 84 -3.59 28.33 9.24
C ASP A 84 -2.61 27.48 10.05
N LEU A 85 -1.74 26.73 9.35
CA LEU A 85 -0.70 25.93 9.99
C LEU A 85 0.35 26.77 10.72
N ARG A 86 0.68 27.98 10.24
CA ARG A 86 1.58 28.90 10.94
C ARG A 86 0.91 29.52 12.16
N ALA A 87 -0.36 29.94 12.03
CA ALA A 87 -1.15 30.46 13.15
C ALA A 87 -1.32 29.42 14.26
N ALA A 88 -1.48 28.15 13.89
CA ALA A 88 -1.54 27.03 14.82
C ALA A 88 -0.18 26.59 15.38
N GLY A 89 0.94 27.21 14.98
CA GLY A 89 2.29 26.85 15.43
C GLY A 89 2.81 25.51 14.90
N VAL A 90 2.15 24.93 13.89
CA VAL A 90 2.58 23.68 13.22
C VAL A 90 3.73 23.94 12.25
N LEU A 91 3.68 25.08 11.55
CA LEU A 91 4.75 25.51 10.65
C LEU A 91 5.52 26.72 11.22
N PRO A 92 6.86 26.80 11.01
CA PRO A 92 7.69 25.81 10.31
C PRO A 92 7.92 24.55 11.15
N ALA A 93 8.16 23.41 10.47
CA ALA A 93 8.57 22.20 11.15
C ALA A 93 9.84 22.44 12.00
N PRO A 94 9.92 21.90 13.23
CA PRO A 94 11.08 22.06 14.10
C PRO A 94 12.38 21.59 13.42
N ALA A 95 13.51 22.23 13.72
CA ALA A 95 14.81 21.84 13.16
C ALA A 95 15.17 20.37 13.45
N ALA A 96 14.74 19.84 14.60
CA ALA A 96 14.93 18.45 14.97
C ALA A 96 14.21 17.46 14.03
N ALA A 97 13.06 17.83 13.44
CA ALA A 97 12.31 16.98 12.53
C ALA A 97 12.99 16.79 11.15
N ARG A 98 14.04 17.57 10.87
CA ARG A 98 14.86 17.44 9.65
C ARG A 98 16.09 16.58 9.84
N ARG A 99 16.35 16.11 11.07
CA ARG A 99 17.45 15.19 11.34
C ARG A 99 17.08 13.79 10.83
N PRO A 100 18.06 12.97 10.43
CA PRO A 100 17.84 11.54 10.25
C PRO A 100 17.12 10.98 11.48
N ALA A 101 16.33 9.92 11.29
CA ALA A 101 15.74 9.22 12.42
C ALA A 101 16.89 8.79 13.35
N SER A 102 16.94 9.33 14.56
CA SER A 102 18.02 9.07 15.52
C SER A 102 18.11 7.60 15.95
N VAL A 103 17.09 6.80 15.62
CA VAL A 103 17.11 5.34 15.67
C VAL A 103 18.24 4.75 14.82
N LEU A 104 18.65 5.44 13.75
CA LEU A 104 19.76 5.04 12.86
C LEU A 104 21.13 5.53 13.35
N ASP A 105 21.18 6.42 14.35
CA ASP A 105 22.43 6.95 14.91
C ASP A 105 22.99 6.06 16.06
N HIS A 106 22.22 5.08 16.52
CA HIS A 106 22.65 4.14 17.54
C HIS A 106 23.40 2.99 16.87
N GLN A 107 24.65 2.79 17.27
CA GLN A 107 25.46 1.68 16.77
C GLN A 107 24.83 0.35 17.23
N GLU A 108 24.54 -0.54 16.29
CA GLU A 108 24.03 -1.89 16.55
C GLU A 108 24.98 -2.65 17.50
N GLU A 109 24.50 -3.03 18.68
CA GLU A 109 25.27 -3.72 19.72
C GLU A 109 24.80 -5.18 19.82
N GLY A 110 24.94 -5.94 18.73
CA GLY A 110 24.58 -7.36 18.73
C GLY A 110 25.02 -8.11 17.47
N PRO A 111 25.23 -9.44 17.54
CA PRO A 111 25.77 -10.24 16.43
C PRO A 111 24.86 -10.28 15.19
N ASP A 112 23.58 -9.94 15.34
CA ASP A 112 22.56 -9.94 14.28
C ASP A 112 21.86 -8.58 14.10
N GLY A 113 22.42 -7.48 14.60
CA GLY A 113 21.84 -6.13 14.43
C GLY A 113 20.52 -5.88 15.19
N GLN A 114 20.24 -6.65 16.25
CA GLN A 114 18.99 -6.55 17.01
C GLN A 114 19.06 -5.47 18.11
N PHE A 115 18.01 -4.65 18.20
CA PHE A 115 17.84 -3.65 19.26
C PHE A 115 17.27 -4.30 20.53
N ALA A 116 17.97 -4.19 21.66
CA ALA A 116 17.35 -4.41 22.97
C ALA A 116 16.71 -3.08 23.43
N LEU A 117 15.38 -3.02 23.45
CA LEU A 117 14.66 -1.93 24.12
C LEU A 117 14.76 -2.15 25.64
N LEU A 118 15.47 -1.28 26.35
CA LEU A 118 15.39 -1.16 27.81
C LEU A 118 14.25 -0.22 28.21
#